data_AF-A0A1I8AA48-F1
#
_entry.id   AF-A0A1I8AA48-F1
#
_cell.length_a   1.000
_cell.length_b   1.000
_cell.length_c   1.000
_cell.angle_alpha   90.00
_cell.angle_beta   90.00
_cell.angle_gamma   90.00
#
_symmetry.space_group_name_H-M   'P 1'
#
loop_
_entity.id
_entity.type
_entity.pdbx_description
1 polymer ?
#
loop_
_entity_poly.entity_id
_entity_poly.type
_entity_poly.pdbx_seq_one_letter_code
_entity_poly.pdbx_strand_id
1 'polypeptide(L)'
;MLANSLDFTDSFIGSSEEFKKRCVDVFERLSKHTESHVKATESRELCWVLLARLLFRCDEETLRALGSRVSKRMVDVTRQPMSKAILVFMRAAVDRIPSLMAQNQKTLRGLCLSALDFGVLTAHSGLHTDSLELAIDIFATCFGFSESRRILNTVKALLDETVLSEASSDDVIFIEQVKFSDRRVLLIRTMFLLYRRSLQKARKEKNLNLGAFLALAEKALRLDSPEVATAVLSALQTLIRRCRWGTLTYSSTIVSLLMERVLTNELACSVLAEMSELFGASSTICKHPDFITLTKIGSWIENDHSQKLSELMSSVLKSSAFMMKRHTLLEMQHDVCVLLLQRGPSVPLMNMLSAFLLLNHEQIPAPIQIARTLAYRWCPTSYDSDVAQAIRSCRTLCDSISHPRIQLLAGVRVQVAEIAEQAESERKKEEVEAALQEAEEPVPEEEVKPSTHKVAVVSTSSQTEKEKVEEAPKPKRSLETAPNPVEEAQPVKKLKVEEPEVCEVKPVADVVPKPKKQKAAPKAVEPPKQVLAEGELSVEDMLSDFCA
;
A
#
# COMPACT_ATOMS: atom_id res chain seq x y z
N MET A 1 1.38 -33.64 -15.96
CA MET A 1 -0.09 -33.51 -15.78
C MET A 1 -0.70 -32.30 -16.49
N LEU A 2 -0.26 -31.05 -16.27
CA LEU A 2 -0.81 -29.90 -17.01
C LEU A 2 -0.51 -29.91 -18.53
N ALA A 3 0.67 -30.41 -18.94
CA ALA A 3 1.05 -30.55 -20.36
C ALA A 3 0.12 -31.49 -21.15
N ASN A 4 -0.19 -32.68 -20.63
CA ASN A 4 -1.06 -33.65 -21.32
C ASN A 4 -2.55 -33.20 -21.33
N SER A 5 -2.94 -32.29 -20.43
CA SER A 5 -4.28 -31.67 -20.45
C SER A 5 -4.45 -30.61 -21.55
N LEU A 6 -3.34 -30.06 -22.09
CA LEU A 6 -3.37 -29.17 -23.26
C LEU A 6 -3.83 -29.93 -24.50
N ASP A 7 -3.27 -31.13 -24.71
CA ASP A 7 -3.54 -31.95 -25.89
C ASP A 7 -4.98 -32.48 -25.94
N PHE A 8 -5.63 -32.73 -24.80
CA PHE A 8 -7.03 -33.16 -24.79
C PHE A 8 -7.98 -32.07 -25.29
N THR A 9 -7.83 -30.81 -24.82
CA THR A 9 -8.66 -29.73 -25.36
C THR A 9 -8.33 -29.46 -26.83
N ASP A 10 -7.05 -29.43 -27.20
CA ASP A 10 -6.67 -29.06 -28.57
C ASP A 10 -6.95 -30.18 -29.59
N SER A 11 -6.98 -31.47 -29.18
CA SER A 11 -7.37 -32.61 -30.03
C SER A 11 -8.89 -32.84 -30.11
N PHE A 12 -9.65 -32.56 -29.04
CA PHE A 12 -11.10 -32.80 -29.00
C PHE A 12 -11.93 -31.65 -29.58
N ILE A 13 -11.36 -30.44 -29.65
CA ILE A 13 -12.10 -29.21 -29.99
C ILE A 13 -12.16 -28.93 -31.50
N GLY A 14 -11.30 -29.56 -32.32
CA GLY A 14 -11.38 -29.42 -33.78
C GLY A 14 -11.26 -27.97 -34.26
N SER A 15 -11.75 -27.70 -35.47
CA SER A 15 -11.76 -26.35 -36.04
C SER A 15 -12.61 -25.36 -35.20
N SER A 16 -12.37 -24.04 -35.32
CA SER A 16 -13.11 -23.00 -34.58
C SER A 16 -14.65 -23.10 -34.72
N GLU A 17 -15.13 -23.61 -35.85
CA GLU A 17 -16.55 -23.88 -36.13
C GLU A 17 -17.09 -25.11 -35.38
N GLU A 18 -16.31 -26.19 -35.29
CA GLU A 18 -16.69 -27.41 -34.56
C GLU A 18 -16.69 -27.20 -33.05
N PHE A 19 -15.76 -26.37 -32.55
CA PHE A 19 -15.75 -25.94 -31.16
C PHE A 19 -17.08 -25.32 -30.75
N LYS A 20 -17.59 -24.35 -31.51
CA LYS A 20 -18.85 -23.66 -31.19
C LYS A 20 -20.03 -24.62 -31.10
N LYS A 21 -20.07 -25.64 -31.96
CA LYS A 21 -21.15 -26.65 -31.98
C LYS A 21 -21.09 -27.60 -30.78
N ARG A 22 -19.88 -28.00 -30.35
CA ARG A 22 -19.69 -28.98 -29.26
C ARG A 22 -19.46 -28.38 -27.88
N CYS A 23 -19.17 -27.07 -27.79
CA CYS A 23 -18.79 -26.41 -26.55
C CYS A 23 -19.83 -26.56 -25.43
N VAL A 24 -21.12 -26.44 -25.78
CA VAL A 24 -22.22 -26.60 -24.82
C VAL A 24 -22.29 -28.03 -24.28
N ASP A 25 -22.16 -29.03 -25.16
CA ASP A 25 -22.21 -30.44 -24.78
C ASP A 25 -21.01 -30.83 -23.91
N VAL A 26 -19.82 -30.34 -24.27
CA VAL A 26 -18.60 -30.53 -23.47
C VAL A 26 -18.75 -29.87 -22.10
N PHE A 27 -19.30 -28.64 -22.05
CA PHE A 27 -19.57 -27.95 -20.79
C PHE A 27 -20.52 -28.76 -19.90
N GLU A 28 -21.60 -29.32 -20.45
CA GLU A 28 -22.56 -30.14 -19.71
C GLU A 28 -21.94 -31.45 -19.21
N ARG A 29 -21.14 -32.13 -20.03
CA ARG A 29 -20.42 -33.36 -19.63
C ARG A 29 -19.48 -33.08 -18.45
N LEU A 30 -18.62 -32.07 -18.60
CA LEU A 30 -17.71 -31.66 -17.52
C LEU A 30 -18.49 -31.21 -16.27
N SER A 31 -19.61 -30.51 -16.46
CA SER A 31 -20.48 -30.06 -15.37
C SER A 31 -21.08 -31.20 -14.56
N LYS A 32 -21.43 -32.33 -15.19
CA LYS A 32 -21.95 -33.51 -14.46
C LYS A 32 -20.92 -34.10 -13.51
N HIS A 33 -19.64 -34.10 -13.90
CA HIS A 33 -18.56 -34.58 -13.06
C HIS A 33 -18.20 -33.63 -11.92
N THR A 34 -18.65 -32.37 -11.96
CA THR A 34 -18.44 -31.38 -10.89
C THR A 34 -19.62 -31.23 -9.93
N GLU A 35 -20.63 -32.09 -9.99
CA GLU A 35 -21.80 -31.98 -9.12
C GLU A 35 -21.50 -32.33 -7.66
N SER A 36 -22.23 -31.69 -6.73
CA SER A 36 -21.93 -31.78 -5.29
C SER A 36 -22.10 -33.19 -4.71
N HIS A 37 -22.83 -34.07 -5.40
CA HIS A 37 -23.01 -35.47 -5.00
C HIS A 37 -21.84 -36.37 -5.42
N VAL A 38 -20.97 -35.89 -6.31
CA VAL A 38 -19.75 -36.58 -6.73
C VAL A 38 -18.68 -36.38 -5.65
N LYS A 39 -18.06 -37.49 -5.21
CA LYS A 39 -16.99 -37.46 -4.20
C LYS A 39 -15.86 -36.53 -4.65
N ALA A 40 -15.21 -35.88 -3.67
CA ALA A 40 -14.04 -35.06 -3.94
C ALA A 40 -12.88 -35.95 -4.40
N THR A 41 -12.64 -35.99 -5.71
CA THR A 41 -11.54 -36.71 -6.35
C THR A 41 -10.68 -35.72 -7.13
N GLU A 42 -9.44 -36.10 -7.44
CA GLU A 42 -8.55 -35.30 -8.29
C GLU A 42 -9.15 -35.07 -9.69
N SER A 43 -9.90 -36.05 -10.20
CA SER A 43 -10.65 -35.91 -11.46
C SER A 43 -11.70 -34.79 -11.41
N ARG A 44 -12.37 -34.59 -10.26
CA ARG A 44 -13.35 -33.51 -10.08
C ARG A 44 -12.68 -32.14 -10.09
N GLU A 45 -11.54 -32.00 -9.43
CA GLU A 45 -10.74 -30.77 -9.44
C GLU A 45 -10.26 -30.43 -10.85
N LEU A 46 -9.82 -31.44 -11.62
CA LEU A 46 -9.44 -31.27 -13.02
C LEU A 46 -10.62 -30.78 -13.87
N CYS A 47 -11.83 -31.33 -13.68
CA CYS A 47 -13.02 -30.88 -14.40
C CYS A 47 -13.33 -29.39 -14.13
N TRP A 48 -13.15 -28.90 -12.90
CA TRP A 48 -13.28 -27.47 -12.59
C TRP A 48 -12.29 -26.60 -13.36
N VAL A 49 -11.02 -27.02 -13.44
CA VAL A 49 -9.99 -26.31 -14.22
C VAL A 49 -10.31 -26.33 -15.72
N LEU A 50 -10.77 -27.47 -16.25
CA LEU A 50 -11.17 -27.60 -17.66
C LEU A 50 -12.36 -26.70 -18.00
N LEU A 51 -13.36 -26.61 -17.11
CA LEU A 51 -14.48 -25.67 -17.26
C LEU A 51 -13.97 -24.22 -17.31
N ALA A 52 -13.03 -23.85 -16.44
CA ALA A 52 -12.43 -22.50 -16.46
C ALA A 52 -11.72 -22.20 -17.78
N ARG A 53 -10.93 -23.16 -18.27
CA ARG A 53 -10.20 -23.05 -19.55
C ARG A 53 -11.15 -22.94 -20.73
N LEU A 54 -12.26 -23.69 -20.72
CA LEU A 54 -13.30 -23.60 -21.75
C LEU A 54 -13.86 -22.18 -21.85
N LEU A 55 -14.20 -21.54 -20.71
CA LEU A 55 -14.73 -20.17 -20.68
C LEU A 55 -13.75 -19.13 -21.26
N PHE A 56 -12.45 -19.34 -21.11
CA PHE A 56 -11.45 -18.45 -21.73
C PHE A 56 -11.35 -18.62 -23.25
N ARG A 57 -11.69 -19.80 -23.78
CA ARG A 57 -11.67 -20.09 -25.22
C ARG A 57 -12.97 -19.71 -25.93
N CYS A 58 -14.08 -19.57 -25.21
CA CYS A 58 -15.37 -19.18 -25.78
C CYS A 58 -15.37 -17.72 -26.28
N ASP A 59 -16.02 -17.51 -27.42
CA ASP A 59 -16.39 -16.19 -27.94
C ASP A 59 -17.64 -15.64 -27.22
N GLU A 60 -17.98 -14.36 -27.46
CA GLU A 60 -19.05 -13.69 -26.73
C GLU A 60 -20.44 -14.32 -26.96
N GLU A 61 -20.69 -14.87 -28.13
CA GLU A 61 -21.95 -15.54 -28.46
C GLU A 61 -22.10 -16.85 -27.68
N THR A 62 -21.04 -17.68 -27.65
CA THR A 62 -21.04 -18.92 -26.88
C THR A 62 -21.12 -18.63 -25.38
N LEU A 63 -20.43 -17.60 -24.89
CA LEU A 63 -20.50 -17.16 -23.49
C LEU A 63 -21.93 -16.72 -23.10
N ARG A 64 -22.65 -16.02 -23.98
CA ARG A 64 -24.06 -15.69 -23.77
C ARG A 64 -24.93 -16.94 -23.65
N ALA A 65 -24.70 -17.95 -24.49
CA ALA A 65 -25.42 -19.23 -24.44
C ALA A 65 -25.11 -20.08 -23.18
N LEU A 66 -23.87 -19.98 -22.67
CA LEU A 66 -23.43 -20.67 -21.47
C LEU A 66 -23.79 -19.95 -20.16
N GLY A 67 -24.16 -18.67 -20.21
CA GLY A 67 -24.35 -17.83 -19.02
C GLY A 67 -25.30 -18.41 -17.96
N SER A 68 -26.45 -18.96 -18.37
CA SER A 68 -27.41 -19.60 -17.44
C SER A 68 -26.86 -20.90 -16.83
N ARG A 69 -26.06 -21.66 -17.57
CA ARG A 69 -25.42 -22.90 -17.12
C ARG A 69 -24.29 -22.61 -16.14
N VAL A 70 -23.46 -21.61 -16.44
CA VAL A 70 -22.43 -21.13 -15.52
C VAL A 70 -23.06 -20.59 -14.24
N SER A 71 -24.15 -19.82 -14.35
CA SER A 71 -24.95 -19.37 -13.20
C SER A 71 -25.41 -20.53 -12.32
N LYS A 72 -25.98 -21.59 -12.92
CA LYS A 72 -26.38 -22.80 -12.19
C LYS A 72 -25.19 -23.47 -11.49
N ARG A 73 -24.05 -23.59 -12.16
CA ARG A 73 -22.83 -24.16 -11.57
C ARG A 73 -22.30 -23.31 -10.41
N MET A 74 -22.39 -21.99 -10.48
CA MET A 74 -22.04 -21.11 -9.35
C MET A 74 -22.93 -21.38 -8.13
N VAL A 75 -24.22 -21.66 -8.31
CA VAL A 75 -25.08 -22.11 -7.21
C VAL A 75 -24.62 -23.46 -6.67
N ASP A 76 -24.23 -24.40 -7.52
CA ASP A 76 -23.74 -25.71 -7.07
C ASP A 76 -22.42 -25.61 -6.27
N VAL A 77 -21.57 -24.63 -6.57
CA VAL A 77 -20.35 -24.34 -5.79
C VAL A 77 -20.69 -24.01 -4.33
N THR A 78 -21.83 -23.36 -4.05
CA THR A 78 -22.24 -23.03 -2.67
C THR A 78 -22.47 -24.26 -1.79
N ARG A 79 -22.63 -25.44 -2.40
CA ARG A 79 -22.89 -26.72 -1.72
C ARG A 79 -21.64 -27.58 -1.58
N GLN A 80 -20.48 -27.08 -2.00
CA GLN A 80 -19.22 -27.82 -2.03
C GLN A 80 -18.16 -27.12 -1.17
N PRO A 81 -17.22 -27.88 -0.58
CA PRO A 81 -16.06 -27.25 0.04
C PRO A 81 -15.26 -26.48 -1.01
N MET A 82 -14.81 -25.29 -0.64
CA MET A 82 -14.02 -24.43 -1.52
C MET A 82 -12.66 -25.08 -1.83
N SER A 83 -12.20 -24.98 -3.08
CA SER A 83 -10.92 -25.51 -3.53
C SER A 83 -10.23 -24.53 -4.49
N LYS A 84 -8.93 -24.71 -4.74
CA LYS A 84 -8.18 -23.88 -5.69
C LYS A 84 -8.75 -23.97 -7.11
N ALA A 85 -9.21 -25.14 -7.55
CA ALA A 85 -9.81 -25.29 -8.89
C ALA A 85 -11.14 -24.54 -9.02
N ILE A 86 -11.96 -24.56 -7.96
CA ILE A 86 -13.20 -23.78 -7.89
C ILE A 86 -12.89 -22.28 -7.98
N LEU A 87 -11.88 -21.78 -7.26
CA LEU A 87 -11.49 -20.37 -7.37
C LEU A 87 -11.07 -19.99 -8.80
N VAL A 88 -10.33 -20.85 -9.50
CA VAL A 88 -9.93 -20.63 -10.90
C VAL A 88 -11.16 -20.57 -11.82
N PHE A 89 -12.14 -21.46 -11.63
CA PHE A 89 -13.41 -21.42 -12.33
C PHE A 89 -14.19 -20.14 -12.03
N MET A 90 -14.32 -19.75 -10.76
CA MET A 90 -15.00 -18.51 -10.36
C MET A 90 -14.36 -17.28 -10.99
N ARG A 91 -13.02 -17.20 -11.00
CA ARG A 91 -12.26 -16.14 -11.67
C ARG A 91 -12.62 -16.05 -13.15
N ALA A 92 -12.56 -17.17 -13.86
CA ALA A 92 -12.90 -17.25 -15.27
C ALA A 92 -14.36 -16.83 -15.54
N ALA A 93 -15.30 -17.33 -14.73
CA ALA A 93 -16.72 -17.03 -14.86
C ALA A 93 -17.02 -15.54 -14.71
N VAL A 94 -16.49 -14.90 -13.65
CA VAL A 94 -16.74 -13.48 -13.38
C VAL A 94 -16.05 -12.58 -14.40
N ASP A 95 -14.83 -12.90 -14.82
CA ASP A 95 -14.09 -12.07 -15.78
C ASP A 95 -14.64 -12.20 -17.21
N ARG A 96 -15.09 -13.40 -17.63
CA ARG A 96 -15.60 -13.65 -19.00
C ARG A 96 -17.09 -13.41 -19.16
N ILE A 97 -17.89 -13.50 -18.11
CA ILE A 97 -19.35 -13.31 -18.16
C ILE A 97 -19.78 -12.23 -17.16
N PRO A 98 -19.58 -10.93 -17.47
CA PRO A 98 -19.88 -9.84 -16.55
C PRO A 98 -21.36 -9.76 -16.14
N SER A 99 -22.28 -10.27 -16.97
CA SER A 99 -23.71 -10.33 -16.66
C SER A 99 -24.03 -11.20 -15.44
N LEU A 100 -23.15 -12.14 -15.05
CA LEU A 100 -23.30 -12.93 -13.83
C LEU A 100 -23.31 -12.07 -12.57
N MET A 101 -22.54 -10.97 -12.56
CA MET A 101 -22.46 -10.06 -11.41
C MET A 101 -23.81 -9.41 -11.12
N ALA A 102 -24.56 -9.04 -12.17
CA ALA A 102 -25.87 -8.43 -12.04
C ALA A 102 -26.95 -9.44 -11.61
N GLN A 103 -26.89 -10.68 -12.12
CA GLN A 103 -27.93 -11.69 -11.91
C GLN A 103 -27.79 -12.42 -10.57
N ASN A 104 -26.56 -12.63 -10.08
CA ASN A 104 -26.28 -13.50 -8.94
C ASN A 104 -25.61 -12.79 -7.77
N GLN A 105 -25.83 -11.48 -7.60
CA GLN A 105 -25.08 -10.67 -6.63
C GLN A 105 -25.05 -11.26 -5.21
N LYS A 106 -26.19 -11.78 -4.71
CA LYS A 106 -26.28 -12.40 -3.37
C LYS A 106 -25.46 -13.69 -3.28
N THR A 107 -25.63 -14.60 -4.26
CA THR A 107 -24.89 -15.87 -4.32
C THR A 107 -23.39 -15.62 -4.46
N LEU A 108 -22.99 -14.71 -5.35
CA LEU A 108 -21.60 -14.31 -5.54
C LEU A 108 -21.00 -13.71 -4.28
N ARG A 109 -21.78 -12.96 -3.50
CA ARG A 109 -21.31 -12.42 -2.21
C ARG A 109 -20.99 -13.55 -1.26
N GLY A 110 -21.90 -14.49 -1.05
CA GLY A 110 -21.66 -15.67 -0.20
C GLY A 110 -20.42 -16.46 -0.66
N LEU A 111 -20.32 -16.74 -1.96
CA LEU A 111 -19.17 -17.45 -2.53
C LEU A 111 -17.85 -16.69 -2.36
N CYS A 112 -17.83 -15.38 -2.52
CA CYS A 112 -16.62 -14.58 -2.33
C CYS A 112 -16.19 -14.55 -0.86
N LEU A 113 -17.14 -14.54 0.09
CA LEU A 113 -16.81 -14.66 1.52
C LEU A 113 -16.22 -16.04 1.82
N SER A 114 -16.85 -17.12 1.35
CA SER A 114 -16.30 -18.48 1.48
C SER A 114 -14.94 -18.64 0.80
N ALA A 115 -14.70 -17.94 -0.32
CA ALA A 115 -13.42 -17.92 -1.01
C ALA A 115 -12.34 -17.21 -0.20
N LEU A 116 -12.68 -16.08 0.43
CA LEU A 116 -11.77 -15.36 1.33
C LEU A 116 -11.48 -16.19 2.59
N ASP A 117 -12.48 -16.82 3.18
CA ASP A 117 -12.33 -17.75 4.32
C ASP A 117 -11.35 -18.88 3.99
N PHE A 118 -11.54 -19.54 2.84
CA PHE A 118 -10.64 -20.58 2.36
C PHE A 118 -9.22 -20.03 2.12
N GLY A 119 -9.10 -18.88 1.45
CA GLY A 119 -7.81 -18.23 1.20
C GLY A 119 -7.03 -17.93 2.49
N VAL A 120 -7.70 -17.34 3.48
CA VAL A 120 -7.11 -17.03 4.80
C VAL A 120 -6.69 -18.32 5.52
N LEU A 121 -7.53 -19.35 5.50
CA LEU A 121 -7.23 -20.64 6.11
C LEU A 121 -6.00 -21.31 5.47
N THR A 122 -5.91 -21.30 4.14
CA THR A 122 -4.73 -21.84 3.42
C THR A 122 -3.46 -21.04 3.68
N ALA A 123 -3.56 -19.71 3.69
CA ALA A 123 -2.42 -18.84 3.96
C ALA A 123 -1.89 -19.00 5.38
N HIS A 124 -2.79 -19.17 6.36
CA HIS A 124 -2.41 -19.45 7.75
C HIS A 124 -1.67 -20.79 7.90
N SER A 125 -2.06 -21.81 7.14
CA SER A 125 -1.35 -23.11 7.12
C SER A 125 0.00 -23.10 6.38
N GLY A 126 0.43 -21.96 5.82
CA GLY A 126 1.68 -21.83 5.04
C GLY A 126 1.63 -22.49 3.65
N LEU A 127 0.49 -23.08 3.27
CA LEU A 127 0.30 -23.88 2.07
C LEU A 127 -0.24 -23.03 0.90
N HIS A 128 0.54 -22.06 0.43
CA HIS A 128 0.29 -21.22 -0.77
C HIS A 128 -0.53 -19.93 -0.55
N THR A 129 0.13 -18.78 -0.67
CA THR A 129 -0.48 -17.43 -0.68
C THR A 129 -1.32 -17.16 -1.94
N ASP A 130 -1.12 -17.91 -3.03
CA ASP A 130 -1.81 -17.72 -4.31
C ASP A 130 -3.34 -17.82 -4.18
N SER A 131 -3.83 -18.72 -3.33
CA SER A 131 -5.27 -18.92 -3.13
C SER A 131 -5.93 -17.69 -2.52
N LEU A 132 -5.25 -17.04 -1.57
CA LEU A 132 -5.70 -15.80 -0.95
C LEU A 132 -5.70 -14.66 -1.97
N GLU A 133 -4.64 -14.51 -2.76
CA GLU A 133 -4.57 -13.49 -3.81
C GLU A 133 -5.67 -13.68 -4.85
N LEU A 134 -5.93 -14.93 -5.25
CA LEU A 134 -6.99 -15.25 -6.19
C LEU A 134 -8.38 -14.93 -5.62
N ALA A 135 -8.64 -15.29 -4.36
CA ALA A 135 -9.89 -14.96 -3.66
C ALA A 135 -10.12 -13.44 -3.57
N ILE A 136 -9.08 -12.68 -3.21
CA ILE A 136 -9.09 -11.22 -3.19
C ILE A 136 -9.39 -10.66 -4.59
N ASP A 137 -8.78 -11.22 -5.63
CA ASP A 137 -8.96 -10.76 -7.00
C ASP A 137 -10.40 -11.01 -7.50
N ILE A 138 -10.98 -12.17 -7.17
CA ILE A 138 -12.38 -12.51 -7.47
C ILE A 138 -13.33 -11.54 -6.76
N PHE A 139 -13.15 -11.33 -5.46
CA PHE A 139 -13.98 -10.39 -4.69
C PHE A 139 -13.90 -8.98 -5.31
N ALA A 140 -12.68 -8.52 -5.63
CA ALA A 140 -12.46 -7.22 -6.24
C ALA A 140 -13.06 -7.13 -7.66
N THR A 141 -13.10 -8.20 -8.47
CA THR A 141 -13.86 -8.13 -9.75
C THR A 141 -15.34 -7.99 -9.48
N CYS A 142 -15.90 -8.81 -8.58
CA CYS A 142 -17.34 -8.87 -8.35
C CYS A 142 -17.93 -7.56 -7.81
N PHE A 143 -17.25 -6.95 -6.84
CA PHE A 143 -17.76 -5.78 -6.11
C PHE A 143 -16.97 -4.50 -6.37
N GLY A 144 -15.73 -4.61 -6.88
CA GLY A 144 -14.84 -3.47 -7.06
C GLY A 144 -14.75 -2.64 -5.79
N PHE A 145 -14.91 -1.33 -5.94
CA PHE A 145 -14.85 -0.37 -4.84
C PHE A 145 -16.21 -0.02 -4.20
N SER A 146 -17.29 -0.78 -4.43
CA SER A 146 -18.57 -0.50 -3.73
C SER A 146 -18.52 -0.87 -2.25
N GLU A 147 -17.70 -1.86 -1.90
CA GLU A 147 -17.58 -2.39 -0.54
C GLU A 147 -16.45 -1.73 0.25
N SER A 148 -15.82 -0.66 -0.26
CA SER A 148 -14.64 -0.04 0.37
C SER A 148 -14.91 0.43 1.80
N ARG A 149 -16.10 0.98 2.07
CA ARG A 149 -16.51 1.35 3.43
C ARG A 149 -16.57 0.14 4.37
N ARG A 150 -17.13 -0.99 3.91
CA ARG A 150 -17.18 -2.22 4.71
C ARG A 150 -15.80 -2.79 4.97
N ILE A 151 -14.90 -2.74 3.98
CA ILE A 151 -13.49 -3.14 4.15
C ILE A 151 -12.84 -2.29 5.25
N LEU A 152 -12.94 -0.95 5.18
CA LEU A 152 -12.36 -0.06 6.19
C LEU A 152 -12.97 -0.25 7.58
N ASN A 153 -14.29 -0.43 7.68
CA ASN A 153 -14.96 -0.75 8.94
C ASN A 153 -14.46 -2.09 9.54
N THR A 154 -14.21 -3.08 8.68
CA THR A 154 -13.65 -4.38 9.11
C THR A 154 -12.24 -4.21 9.64
N VAL A 155 -11.39 -3.43 8.96
CA VAL A 155 -10.05 -3.09 9.46
C VAL A 155 -10.14 -2.37 10.80
N LYS A 156 -11.03 -1.39 10.93
CA LYS A 156 -11.25 -0.67 12.18
C LYS A 156 -11.61 -1.61 13.32
N ALA A 157 -12.59 -2.48 13.10
CA ALA A 157 -13.03 -3.44 14.09
C ALA A 157 -11.92 -4.44 14.49
N LEU A 158 -11.12 -4.89 13.52
CA LEU A 158 -9.96 -5.74 13.78
C LEU A 158 -8.87 -4.99 14.54
N LEU A 159 -8.65 -3.70 14.29
CA LEU A 159 -7.65 -2.89 15.01
C LEU A 159 -8.11 -2.53 16.43
N ASP A 160 -9.39 -2.24 16.62
CA ASP A 160 -9.98 -1.84 17.91
C ASP A 160 -10.35 -3.05 18.80
N GLU A 161 -9.97 -4.29 18.42
CA GLU A 161 -10.24 -5.54 19.17
C GLU A 161 -11.72 -5.85 19.41
N THR A 162 -12.60 -5.24 18.64
CA THR A 162 -14.04 -5.47 18.79
C THR A 162 -14.41 -6.85 18.29
N VAL A 163 -15.19 -7.60 19.09
CA VAL A 163 -15.71 -8.91 18.69
C VAL A 163 -16.66 -8.71 17.51
N LEU A 164 -16.25 -9.17 16.34
CA LEU A 164 -17.07 -9.16 15.14
C LEU A 164 -18.09 -10.30 15.22
N SER A 165 -19.37 -9.93 15.31
CA SER A 165 -20.50 -10.87 15.31
C SER A 165 -21.25 -10.80 13.98
N GLU A 166 -21.87 -11.92 13.58
CA GLU A 166 -22.73 -12.01 12.38
C GLU A 166 -23.88 -10.97 12.41
N ALA A 167 -24.30 -10.51 13.58
CA ALA A 167 -25.30 -9.46 13.74
C ALA A 167 -24.83 -8.06 13.25
N SER A 168 -23.52 -7.86 13.04
CA SER A 168 -22.93 -6.61 12.51
C SER A 168 -22.66 -6.64 10.99
N SER A 169 -23.18 -7.66 10.28
CA SER A 169 -22.84 -7.99 8.88
C SER A 169 -23.16 -6.91 7.84
N ASP A 170 -24.04 -5.97 8.17
CA ASP A 170 -24.44 -4.93 7.21
C ASP A 170 -23.36 -3.86 7.02
N ASP A 171 -22.45 -3.70 7.97
CA ASP A 171 -21.37 -2.71 7.91
C ASP A 171 -19.96 -3.30 7.83
N VAL A 172 -19.82 -4.61 8.00
CA VAL A 172 -18.53 -5.33 8.09
C VAL A 172 -18.50 -6.53 7.13
N ILE A 173 -17.33 -6.87 6.63
CA ILE A 173 -17.09 -8.13 5.90
C ILE A 173 -16.81 -9.22 6.93
N PHE A 174 -17.80 -10.08 7.15
CA PHE A 174 -17.66 -11.23 8.02
C PHE A 174 -16.95 -12.38 7.28
N ILE A 175 -15.80 -12.78 7.81
CA ILE A 175 -15.02 -13.96 7.41
C ILE A 175 -15.04 -14.85 8.66
N GLU A 176 -15.46 -16.10 8.57
CA GLU A 176 -15.53 -17.02 9.72
C GLU A 176 -14.21 -17.09 10.50
N GLN A 177 -13.08 -16.97 9.78
CA GLN A 177 -11.74 -16.94 10.40
C GLN A 177 -11.51 -15.78 11.37
N VAL A 178 -12.36 -14.75 11.35
CA VAL A 178 -12.31 -13.61 12.29
C VAL A 178 -12.57 -14.04 13.73
N LYS A 179 -13.24 -15.18 13.96
CA LYS A 179 -13.48 -15.72 15.30
C LYS A 179 -12.19 -16.14 16.01
N PHE A 180 -11.09 -16.31 15.28
CA PHE A 180 -9.81 -16.75 15.84
C PHE A 180 -8.82 -15.58 15.97
N SER A 181 -8.39 -15.32 17.21
CA SER A 181 -7.51 -14.20 17.53
C SER A 181 -6.09 -14.33 16.95
N ASP A 182 -5.62 -15.55 16.77
CA ASP A 182 -4.31 -15.89 16.19
C ASP A 182 -4.18 -15.48 14.70
N ARG A 183 -5.30 -15.29 14.01
CA ARG A 183 -5.36 -14.92 12.58
C ARG A 183 -5.54 -13.42 12.34
N ARG A 184 -5.61 -12.63 13.40
CA ARG A 184 -5.92 -11.19 13.33
C ARG A 184 -4.99 -10.41 12.42
N VAL A 185 -3.67 -10.61 12.54
CA VAL A 185 -2.66 -9.92 11.71
C VAL A 185 -2.83 -10.27 10.22
N LEU A 186 -3.06 -11.55 9.92
CA LEU A 186 -3.33 -12.03 8.58
C LEU A 186 -4.63 -11.46 8.00
N LEU A 187 -5.67 -11.32 8.83
CA LEU A 187 -6.94 -10.72 8.42
C LEU A 187 -6.79 -9.22 8.13
N ILE A 188 -6.05 -8.49 8.96
CA ILE A 188 -5.73 -7.07 8.73
C ILE A 188 -4.99 -6.92 7.39
N ARG A 189 -3.94 -7.73 7.17
CA ARG A 189 -3.21 -7.79 5.89
C ARG A 189 -4.16 -8.07 4.73
N THR A 190 -5.03 -9.07 4.86
CA THR A 190 -6.02 -9.46 3.84
C THR A 190 -6.94 -8.31 3.48
N MET A 191 -7.45 -7.57 4.48
CA MET A 191 -8.33 -6.42 4.25
C MET A 191 -7.63 -5.27 3.53
N PHE A 192 -6.36 -4.99 3.83
CA PHE A 192 -5.59 -3.98 3.08
C PHE A 192 -5.30 -4.42 1.64
N LEU A 193 -4.99 -5.70 1.41
CA LEU A 193 -4.84 -6.25 0.06
C LEU A 193 -6.16 -6.20 -0.72
N LEU A 194 -7.28 -6.47 -0.04
CA LEU A 194 -8.62 -6.35 -0.62
C LEU A 194 -8.93 -4.90 -0.99
N TYR A 195 -8.66 -3.96 -0.10
CA TYR A 195 -8.82 -2.52 -0.37
C TYR A 195 -7.97 -2.09 -1.58
N ARG A 196 -6.70 -2.49 -1.63
CA ARG A 196 -5.80 -2.24 -2.76
C ARG A 196 -6.38 -2.76 -4.07
N ARG A 197 -6.81 -4.02 -4.11
CA ARG A 197 -7.30 -4.66 -5.34
C ARG A 197 -8.64 -4.07 -5.79
N SER A 198 -9.53 -3.79 -4.85
CA SER A 198 -10.78 -3.05 -5.10
C SER A 198 -10.53 -1.66 -5.68
N LEU A 199 -9.50 -0.96 -5.21
CA LEU A 199 -9.13 0.38 -5.70
C LEU A 199 -8.56 0.34 -7.13
N GLN A 200 -7.79 -0.71 -7.48
CA GLN A 200 -7.31 -0.92 -8.85
C GLN A 200 -8.47 -1.08 -9.84
N LYS A 201 -9.55 -1.75 -9.43
CA LYS A 201 -10.75 -2.00 -10.23
C LYS A 201 -11.83 -0.91 -10.08
N ALA A 202 -11.56 0.16 -9.35
CA ALA A 202 -12.52 1.24 -9.12
C ALA A 202 -12.80 2.02 -10.43
N ARG A 203 -14.09 2.37 -10.65
CA ARG A 203 -14.49 3.36 -11.67
C ARG A 203 -14.22 4.79 -11.15
N LYS A 204 -14.02 5.75 -12.07
CA LYS A 204 -13.54 7.12 -11.76
C LYS A 204 -14.44 7.96 -10.83
N GLU A 205 -15.70 7.58 -10.63
CA GLU A 205 -16.74 8.42 -10.01
C GLU A 205 -17.01 8.12 -8.52
N LYS A 206 -16.24 7.25 -7.88
CA LYS A 206 -16.54 6.85 -6.48
C LYS A 206 -15.85 7.77 -5.47
N ASN A 207 -16.63 8.27 -4.51
CA ASN A 207 -16.13 9.01 -3.36
C ASN A 207 -15.20 8.13 -2.51
N LEU A 208 -14.00 8.64 -2.23
CA LEU A 208 -12.99 7.95 -1.45
C LEU A 208 -12.83 8.64 -0.09
N ASN A 209 -13.02 7.89 1.00
CA ASN A 209 -12.80 8.41 2.35
C ASN A 209 -11.31 8.27 2.72
N LEU A 210 -10.51 9.20 2.22
CA LEU A 210 -9.05 9.17 2.37
C LEU A 210 -8.62 9.36 3.83
N GLY A 211 -9.30 10.26 4.57
CA GLY A 211 -9.02 10.48 5.99
C GLY A 211 -9.21 9.22 6.83
N ALA A 212 -10.30 8.48 6.63
CA ALA A 212 -10.52 7.21 7.33
C ALA A 212 -9.47 6.15 6.97
N PHE A 213 -9.08 6.05 5.70
CA PHE A 213 -8.02 5.13 5.28
C PHE A 213 -6.68 5.47 5.94
N LEU A 214 -6.27 6.74 5.94
CA LEU A 214 -4.99 7.16 6.51
C LEU A 214 -4.93 6.95 8.03
N ALA A 215 -6.00 7.26 8.75
CA ALA A 215 -6.07 6.99 10.19
C ALA A 215 -5.95 5.49 10.53
N LEU A 216 -6.55 4.62 9.70
CA LEU A 216 -6.43 3.17 9.86
C LEU A 216 -5.06 2.65 9.44
N ALA A 217 -4.47 3.23 8.39
CA ALA A 217 -3.12 2.90 7.94
C ALA A 217 -2.09 3.22 9.02
N GLU A 218 -2.19 4.39 9.65
CA GLU A 218 -1.34 4.79 10.77
C GLU A 218 -1.43 3.79 11.93
N LYS A 219 -2.66 3.47 12.38
CA LYS A 219 -2.87 2.47 13.43
C LYS A 219 -2.31 1.10 13.04
N ALA A 220 -2.54 0.65 11.81
CA ALA A 220 -2.07 -0.65 11.34
C ALA A 220 -0.55 -0.74 11.23
N LEU A 221 0.11 0.37 10.87
CA LEU A 221 1.57 0.46 10.77
C LEU A 221 2.29 0.49 12.13
N ARG A 222 1.56 0.61 13.24
CA ARG A 222 2.07 0.44 14.61
C ARG A 222 2.03 -1.02 15.08
N LEU A 223 1.36 -1.90 14.33
CA LEU A 223 1.51 -3.33 14.52
C LEU A 223 2.84 -3.70 13.87
N ASP A 224 3.86 -4.08 14.65
CA ASP A 224 5.22 -4.42 14.21
C ASP A 224 5.28 -5.69 13.32
N SER A 225 4.47 -5.74 12.28
CA SER A 225 4.35 -6.84 11.31
C SER A 225 4.75 -6.36 9.93
N PRO A 226 5.83 -6.90 9.33
CA PRO A 226 6.30 -6.50 8.01
C PRO A 226 5.27 -6.82 6.91
N GLU A 227 4.49 -7.88 7.07
CA GLU A 227 3.44 -8.24 6.10
C GLU A 227 2.27 -7.25 6.08
N VAL A 228 1.88 -6.72 7.24
CA VAL A 228 0.86 -5.68 7.31
C VAL A 228 1.41 -4.38 6.74
N ALA A 229 2.64 -4.00 7.12
CA ALA A 229 3.28 -2.79 6.62
C ALA A 229 3.39 -2.80 5.08
N THR A 230 3.85 -3.90 4.49
CA THR A 230 3.92 -4.04 3.02
C THR A 230 2.54 -3.96 2.35
N ALA A 231 1.50 -4.55 2.94
CA ALA A 231 0.13 -4.46 2.42
C ALA A 231 -0.43 -3.02 2.48
N VAL A 232 -0.22 -2.31 3.59
CA VAL A 232 -0.63 -0.90 3.76
C VAL A 232 0.11 0.00 2.77
N LEU A 233 1.44 -0.11 2.68
CA LEU A 233 2.25 0.68 1.76
C LEU A 233 1.90 0.40 0.30
N SER A 234 1.63 -0.85 -0.06
CA SER A 234 1.16 -1.21 -1.41
C SER A 234 -0.22 -0.64 -1.74
N ALA A 235 -1.12 -0.57 -0.75
CA ALA A 235 -2.43 0.07 -0.89
C ALA A 235 -2.27 1.59 -1.09
N LEU A 236 -1.39 2.23 -0.32
CA LEU A 236 -1.06 3.65 -0.41
C LEU A 236 -0.39 4.01 -1.76
N GLN A 237 0.54 3.19 -2.25
CA GLN A 237 1.12 3.35 -3.59
C GLN A 237 0.04 3.33 -4.68
N THR A 238 -0.86 2.34 -4.59
CA THR A 238 -1.98 2.21 -5.54
C THR A 238 -2.91 3.42 -5.48
N LEU A 239 -3.13 3.97 -4.28
CA LEU A 239 -3.93 5.16 -4.05
C LEU A 239 -3.32 6.38 -4.71
N ILE A 240 -2.02 6.62 -4.52
CA ILE A 240 -1.31 7.74 -5.16
C ILE A 240 -1.36 7.61 -6.69
N ARG A 241 -1.13 6.40 -7.24
CA ARG A 241 -1.20 6.17 -8.69
C ARG A 241 -2.59 6.39 -9.28
N ARG A 242 -3.65 5.99 -8.57
CA ARG A 242 -5.04 6.05 -9.07
C ARG A 242 -5.68 7.41 -8.85
N CYS A 243 -5.51 7.99 -7.67
CA CYS A 243 -6.14 9.26 -7.29
C CYS A 243 -5.29 10.48 -7.67
N ARG A 244 -3.98 10.29 -7.93
CA ARG A 244 -3.02 11.33 -8.33
C ARG A 244 -3.19 12.60 -7.48
N TRP A 245 -3.45 13.74 -8.11
CA TRP A 245 -3.66 15.05 -7.49
C TRP A 245 -4.77 15.09 -6.42
N GLY A 246 -5.73 14.16 -6.43
CA GLY A 246 -6.75 14.05 -5.39
C GLY A 246 -6.19 13.66 -4.01
N THR A 247 -4.96 13.15 -3.93
CA THR A 247 -4.28 12.84 -2.66
C THR A 247 -3.44 14.01 -2.14
N LEU A 248 -3.29 15.10 -2.90
CA LEU A 248 -2.41 16.21 -2.56
C LEU A 248 -2.84 16.89 -1.25
N THR A 249 -4.13 16.97 -0.96
CA THR A 249 -4.65 17.56 0.29
C THR A 249 -4.20 16.81 1.55
N TYR A 250 -3.76 15.56 1.40
CA TYR A 250 -3.24 14.73 2.49
C TYR A 250 -1.74 14.42 2.32
N SER A 251 -1.04 15.16 1.44
CA SER A 251 0.37 14.87 1.13
C SER A 251 1.25 14.92 2.38
N SER A 252 1.08 15.94 3.24
CA SER A 252 1.85 16.08 4.48
C SER A 252 1.67 14.89 5.43
N THR A 253 0.42 14.45 5.63
CA THR A 253 0.10 13.26 6.46
C THR A 253 0.73 12.01 5.86
N ILE A 254 0.60 11.82 4.54
CA ILE A 254 1.17 10.67 3.84
C ILE A 254 2.70 10.67 3.94
N VAL A 255 3.34 11.82 3.72
CA VAL A 255 4.80 11.95 3.84
C VAL A 255 5.25 11.62 5.26
N SER A 256 4.57 12.14 6.28
CA SER A 256 4.93 11.88 7.69
C SER A 256 4.90 10.37 8.00
N LEU A 257 3.83 9.68 7.60
CA LEU A 257 3.69 8.23 7.79
C LEU A 257 4.78 7.42 7.08
N LEU A 258 5.22 7.89 5.92
CA LEU A 258 6.24 7.22 5.10
C LEU A 258 7.65 7.51 5.61
N MET A 259 7.95 8.76 5.97
CA MET A 259 9.27 9.23 6.41
C MET A 259 9.79 8.46 7.62
N GLU A 260 8.91 8.17 8.60
CA GLU A 260 9.20 7.30 9.75
C GLU A 260 9.77 5.92 9.36
N ARG A 261 9.47 5.44 8.13
CA ARG A 261 9.77 4.07 7.66
C ARG A 261 10.70 4.02 6.47
N VAL A 262 11.22 5.16 6.01
CA VAL A 262 12.06 5.24 4.81
C VAL A 262 13.30 4.36 4.91
N LEU A 263 13.95 4.34 6.07
CA LEU A 263 15.18 3.56 6.29
C LEU A 263 14.95 2.07 6.57
N THR A 264 13.69 1.62 6.67
CA THR A 264 13.35 0.22 7.01
C THR A 264 12.55 -0.47 5.92
N ASN A 265 11.90 0.27 5.02
CA ASN A 265 11.03 -0.29 4.01
C ASN A 265 11.26 0.30 2.61
N GLU A 266 11.67 -0.55 1.68
CA GLU A 266 11.89 -0.20 0.27
C GLU A 266 10.65 0.40 -0.41
N LEU A 267 9.45 -0.09 -0.06
CA LEU A 267 8.21 0.41 -0.64
C LEU A 267 7.93 1.84 -0.19
N ALA A 268 8.30 2.22 1.04
CA ALA A 268 8.13 3.59 1.51
C ALA A 268 8.97 4.56 0.66
N CYS A 269 10.22 4.20 0.35
CA CYS A 269 11.09 4.96 -0.56
C CYS A 269 10.44 5.12 -1.94
N SER A 270 9.95 4.01 -2.51
CA SER A 270 9.33 4.00 -3.85
C SER A 270 8.08 4.87 -3.90
N VAL A 271 7.24 4.84 -2.85
CA VAL A 271 6.03 5.66 -2.76
C VAL A 271 6.38 7.14 -2.66
N LEU A 272 7.36 7.52 -1.84
CA LEU A 272 7.82 8.90 -1.74
C LEU A 272 8.45 9.39 -3.05
N ALA A 273 9.20 8.54 -3.76
CA ALA A 273 9.78 8.88 -5.05
C ALA A 273 8.67 9.20 -6.07
N GLU A 274 7.62 8.36 -6.13
CA GLU A 274 6.44 8.59 -6.97
C GLU A 274 5.69 9.88 -6.59
N MET A 275 5.55 10.17 -5.29
CA MET A 275 4.94 11.43 -4.84
C MET A 275 5.76 12.65 -5.25
N SER A 276 7.09 12.57 -5.15
CA SER A 276 8.01 13.62 -5.59
C SER A 276 7.91 13.85 -7.10
N GLU A 277 7.85 12.78 -7.90
CA GLU A 277 7.69 12.90 -9.36
C GLU A 277 6.33 13.48 -9.76
N LEU A 278 5.27 13.09 -9.05
CA LEU A 278 3.91 13.48 -9.38
C LEU A 278 3.57 14.91 -8.91
N PHE A 279 3.93 15.27 -7.68
CA PHE A 279 3.54 16.54 -7.06
C PHE A 279 4.65 17.60 -7.05
N GLY A 280 5.89 17.19 -7.35
CA GLY A 280 7.07 18.04 -7.25
C GLY A 280 7.24 18.62 -5.85
N ALA A 281 7.53 19.92 -5.78
CA ALA A 281 7.65 20.66 -4.53
C ALA A 281 6.39 20.61 -3.64
N SER A 282 5.20 20.36 -4.21
CA SER A 282 3.95 20.26 -3.45
C SER A 282 3.84 18.97 -2.64
N SER A 283 4.75 18.01 -2.85
CA SER A 283 4.85 16.79 -2.04
C SER A 283 5.25 17.06 -0.59
N THR A 284 5.87 18.21 -0.29
CA THR A 284 6.39 18.59 1.05
C THR A 284 7.48 17.68 1.62
N ILE A 285 8.00 16.73 0.84
CA ILE A 285 9.03 15.76 1.28
C ILE A 285 10.29 16.47 1.79
N CYS A 286 10.80 17.45 1.03
CA CYS A 286 12.00 18.21 1.40
C CYS A 286 11.83 19.13 2.62
N LYS A 287 10.59 19.32 3.11
CA LYS A 287 10.29 20.12 4.30
C LYS A 287 10.13 19.27 5.57
N HIS A 288 10.10 17.95 5.44
CA HIS A 288 9.93 17.05 6.57
C HIS A 288 11.20 17.05 7.45
N PRO A 289 11.09 17.09 8.79
CA PRO A 289 12.26 17.12 9.68
C PRO A 289 13.21 15.94 9.45
N ASP A 290 12.66 14.72 9.34
CA ASP A 290 13.45 13.51 9.12
C ASP A 290 14.18 13.48 7.77
N PHE A 291 13.83 14.37 6.83
CA PHE A 291 14.50 14.44 5.54
C PHE A 291 15.98 14.78 5.69
N ILE A 292 16.36 15.52 6.73
CA ILE A 292 17.77 15.86 7.04
C ILE A 292 18.61 14.59 7.26
N THR A 293 18.02 13.52 7.78
CA THR A 293 18.75 12.25 7.94
C THR A 293 19.10 11.62 6.60
N LEU A 294 18.23 11.76 5.60
CA LEU A 294 18.45 11.27 4.24
C LEU A 294 19.52 12.07 3.49
N THR A 295 19.80 13.31 3.89
CA THR A 295 20.88 14.10 3.26
C THR A 295 22.27 13.63 3.67
N LYS A 296 22.39 12.83 4.75
CA LYS A 296 23.66 12.20 5.18
C LYS A 296 23.91 10.90 4.40
N ILE A 297 24.32 11.02 3.14
CA ILE A 297 24.41 9.92 2.17
C ILE A 297 25.29 8.75 2.66
N GLY A 298 26.36 9.05 3.37
CA GLY A 298 27.25 8.03 3.94
C GLY A 298 26.56 7.04 4.88
N SER A 299 25.46 7.44 5.53
CA SER A 299 24.76 6.60 6.53
C SER A 299 23.90 5.50 5.93
N TRP A 300 23.39 5.68 4.71
CA TRP A 300 22.42 4.77 4.10
C TRP A 300 22.92 4.13 2.80
N ILE A 301 24.08 4.54 2.28
CA ILE A 301 24.64 3.96 1.06
C ILE A 301 25.00 2.47 1.22
N GLU A 302 25.21 2.02 2.46
CA GLU A 302 25.49 0.62 2.81
C GLU A 302 24.21 -0.19 3.08
N ASN A 303 23.06 0.45 3.06
CA ASN A 303 21.78 -0.19 3.32
C ASN A 303 21.34 -1.04 2.10
N ASP A 304 20.63 -2.13 2.35
CA ASP A 304 20.17 -3.08 1.32
C ASP A 304 19.26 -2.42 0.28
N HIS A 305 18.53 -1.37 0.67
CA HIS A 305 17.63 -0.59 -0.20
C HIS A 305 18.21 0.77 -0.64
N SER A 306 19.55 0.92 -0.61
CA SER A 306 20.27 2.13 -1.04
C SER A 306 19.91 2.57 -2.46
N GLN A 307 19.57 1.65 -3.36
CA GLN A 307 19.10 1.98 -4.70
C GLN A 307 17.79 2.76 -4.67
N LYS A 308 16.78 2.33 -3.89
CA LYS A 308 15.50 3.05 -3.80
C LYS A 308 15.61 4.37 -3.07
N LEU A 309 16.49 4.46 -2.08
CA LEU A 309 16.83 5.73 -1.45
C LEU A 309 17.46 6.70 -2.46
N SER A 310 18.37 6.22 -3.31
CA SER A 310 18.95 7.06 -4.36
C SER A 310 17.93 7.50 -5.42
N GLU A 311 16.96 6.65 -5.75
CA GLU A 311 15.85 6.99 -6.66
C GLU A 311 14.97 8.09 -6.04
N LEU A 312 14.61 7.95 -4.75
CA LEU A 312 13.89 8.97 -3.99
C LEU A 312 14.67 10.29 -3.97
N MET A 313 15.93 10.27 -3.55
CA MET A 313 16.73 11.48 -3.45
C MET A 313 16.96 12.13 -4.82
N SER A 314 17.19 11.34 -5.87
CA SER A 314 17.29 11.84 -7.24
C SER A 314 15.99 12.48 -7.72
N SER A 315 14.84 11.89 -7.38
CA SER A 315 13.53 12.46 -7.69
C SER A 315 13.33 13.80 -6.99
N VAL A 316 13.64 13.87 -5.68
CA VAL A 316 13.52 15.10 -4.88
C VAL A 316 14.45 16.20 -5.41
N LEU A 317 15.69 15.86 -5.77
CA LEU A 317 16.64 16.80 -6.37
C LEU A 317 16.13 17.37 -7.71
N LYS A 318 15.55 16.52 -8.56
CA LYS A 318 15.00 16.97 -9.85
C LYS A 318 13.74 17.83 -9.68
N SER A 319 12.92 17.53 -8.68
CA SER A 319 11.57 18.08 -8.56
C SER A 319 11.44 19.26 -7.60
N SER A 320 12.33 19.35 -6.60
CA SER A 320 12.16 20.25 -5.45
C SER A 320 13.45 20.83 -4.88
N ALA A 321 14.61 20.65 -5.54
CA ALA A 321 15.88 21.18 -5.05
C ALA A 321 15.87 22.71 -4.85
N PHE A 322 15.10 23.47 -5.63
CA PHE A 322 14.97 24.93 -5.45
C PHE A 322 14.34 25.34 -4.10
N MET A 323 13.70 24.42 -3.38
CA MET A 323 13.16 24.63 -2.03
C MET A 323 14.13 24.21 -0.92
N MET A 324 15.21 23.51 -1.26
CA MET A 324 16.20 23.04 -0.29
C MET A 324 17.21 24.14 0.04
N LYS A 325 17.73 24.15 1.27
CA LYS A 325 18.81 25.07 1.65
C LYS A 325 20.04 24.82 0.78
N ARG A 326 20.67 25.89 0.28
CA ARG A 326 21.87 25.82 -0.56
C ARG A 326 22.99 25.00 0.08
N HIS A 327 23.22 25.21 1.37
CA HIS A 327 24.24 24.49 2.15
C HIS A 327 24.03 22.97 2.06
N THR A 328 22.82 22.49 2.33
CA THR A 328 22.47 21.07 2.29
C THR A 328 22.74 20.44 0.93
N LEU A 329 22.42 21.15 -0.16
CA LEU A 329 22.67 20.64 -1.51
C LEU A 329 24.16 20.58 -1.85
N LEU A 330 24.96 21.55 -1.40
CA LEU A 330 26.42 21.53 -1.58
C LEU A 330 27.07 20.41 -0.78
N GLU A 331 26.63 20.17 0.45
CA GLU A 331 27.10 19.05 1.27
C GLU A 331 26.78 17.71 0.62
N MET A 332 25.53 17.51 0.20
CA MET A 332 25.14 16.28 -0.49
C MET A 332 25.95 16.08 -1.78
N GLN A 333 26.18 17.14 -2.56
CA GLN A 333 27.00 17.07 -3.77
C GLN A 333 28.44 16.68 -3.45
N HIS A 334 29.03 17.28 -2.41
CA HIS A 334 30.36 16.97 -1.92
C HIS A 334 30.45 15.50 -1.46
N ASP A 335 29.51 15.03 -0.66
CA ASP A 335 29.46 13.66 -0.15
C ASP A 335 29.36 12.62 -1.26
N VAL A 336 28.49 12.84 -2.27
CA VAL A 336 28.41 11.96 -3.45
C VAL A 336 29.76 11.88 -4.16
N CYS A 337 30.40 13.03 -4.38
CA CYS A 337 31.68 13.11 -5.09
C CYS A 337 32.81 12.42 -4.30
N VAL A 338 32.88 12.62 -2.99
CA VAL A 338 33.85 11.96 -2.11
C VAL A 338 33.61 10.45 -2.06
N LEU A 339 32.38 10.00 -1.87
CA LEU A 339 32.04 8.58 -1.83
C LEU A 339 32.35 7.88 -3.16
N LEU A 340 32.08 8.52 -4.30
CA LEU A 340 32.48 8.01 -5.61
C LEU A 340 33.99 7.87 -5.74
N LEU A 341 34.76 8.86 -5.29
CA LEU A 341 36.23 8.82 -5.34
C LEU A 341 36.83 7.72 -4.44
N GLN A 342 36.23 7.50 -3.27
CA GLN A 342 36.70 6.53 -2.28
C GLN A 342 36.27 5.08 -2.59
N ARG A 343 34.99 4.87 -2.93
CA ARG A 343 34.39 3.53 -3.06
C ARG A 343 34.27 3.04 -4.51
N GLY A 344 34.37 3.94 -5.49
CA GLY A 344 34.15 3.61 -6.91
C GLY A 344 32.69 3.75 -7.35
N PRO A 345 32.39 3.43 -8.63
CA PRO A 345 31.08 3.67 -9.21
C PRO A 345 30.07 2.61 -8.75
N SER A 346 28.97 3.05 -8.17
CA SER A 346 27.80 2.22 -7.86
C SER A 346 26.54 2.85 -8.49
N VAL A 347 25.54 2.04 -8.84
CA VAL A 347 24.28 2.54 -9.43
C VAL A 347 23.65 3.65 -8.57
N PRO A 348 23.55 3.51 -7.23
CA PRO A 348 22.95 4.56 -6.39
C PRO A 348 23.71 5.90 -6.45
N LEU A 349 25.05 5.86 -6.36
CA LEU A 349 25.88 7.07 -6.41
C LEU A 349 25.88 7.72 -7.80
N MET A 350 25.89 6.91 -8.85
CA MET A 350 25.84 7.40 -10.23
C MET A 350 24.49 8.04 -10.58
N ASN A 351 23.38 7.51 -10.04
CA ASN A 351 22.05 8.11 -10.16
C ASN A 351 22.01 9.50 -9.49
N MET A 352 22.56 9.60 -8.28
CA MET A 352 22.68 10.86 -7.55
C MET A 352 23.56 11.88 -8.27
N LEU A 353 24.72 11.45 -8.79
CA LEU A 353 25.61 12.32 -9.58
C LEU A 353 24.90 12.83 -10.84
N SER A 354 24.14 11.97 -11.52
CA SER A 354 23.35 12.35 -12.69
C SER A 354 22.25 13.35 -12.31
N ALA A 355 21.61 13.21 -11.15
CA ALA A 355 20.64 14.18 -10.65
C ALA A 355 21.29 15.56 -10.37
N PHE A 356 22.50 15.59 -9.81
CA PHE A 356 23.26 16.83 -9.61
C PHE A 356 23.74 17.48 -10.91
N LEU A 357 24.07 16.69 -11.94
CA LEU A 357 24.40 17.23 -13.26
C LEU A 357 23.18 17.87 -13.95
N LEU A 358 21.99 17.32 -13.71
CA LEU A 358 20.71 17.83 -14.21
C LEU A 358 20.13 18.95 -13.36
N LEU A 359 20.75 19.26 -12.22
CA LEU A 359 20.27 20.28 -11.29
C LEU A 359 20.37 21.67 -11.94
N ASN A 360 19.22 22.29 -12.22
CA ASN A 360 19.12 23.65 -12.74
C ASN A 360 18.99 24.66 -11.60
N HIS A 361 19.90 24.63 -10.62
CA HIS A 361 19.92 25.58 -9.52
C HIS A 361 20.98 26.66 -9.75
N GLU A 362 20.58 27.93 -9.81
CA GLU A 362 21.46 29.04 -10.21
C GLU A 362 22.72 29.18 -9.32
N GLN A 363 22.58 28.87 -8.03
CA GLN A 363 23.66 29.06 -7.04
C GLN A 363 24.52 27.82 -6.78
N ILE A 364 24.20 26.68 -7.40
CA ILE A 364 24.90 25.41 -7.17
C ILE A 364 25.56 24.99 -8.47
N PRO A 365 26.90 24.98 -8.53
CA PRO A 365 27.59 24.57 -9.74
C PRO A 365 27.39 23.06 -9.98
N ALA A 366 27.14 22.69 -11.23
CA ALA A 366 27.11 21.28 -11.62
C ALA A 366 28.54 20.68 -11.51
N PRO A 367 28.72 19.46 -10.98
CA PRO A 367 30.03 18.87 -10.71
C PRO A 367 30.64 18.23 -11.97
N ILE A 368 30.61 18.94 -13.10
CA ILE A 368 30.96 18.42 -14.44
C ILE A 368 32.40 17.94 -14.52
N GLN A 369 33.34 18.67 -13.92
CA GLN A 369 34.77 18.30 -13.97
C GLN A 369 35.02 16.97 -13.26
N ILE A 370 34.45 16.81 -12.06
CA ILE A 370 34.55 15.56 -11.29
C ILE A 370 33.87 14.44 -12.08
N ALA A 371 32.64 14.65 -12.55
CA ALA A 371 31.89 13.66 -13.31
C ALA A 371 32.62 13.21 -14.59
N ARG A 372 33.26 14.12 -15.34
CA ARG A 372 34.08 13.76 -16.50
C ARG A 372 35.29 12.92 -16.10
N THR A 373 36.08 13.37 -15.12
CA THR A 373 37.24 12.62 -14.63
C THR A 373 36.86 11.22 -14.17
N LEU A 374 35.75 11.10 -13.45
CA LEU A 374 35.22 9.83 -12.98
C LEU A 374 34.75 8.92 -14.13
N ALA A 375 33.99 9.45 -15.09
CA ALA A 375 33.51 8.70 -16.24
C ALA A 375 34.63 8.23 -17.18
N TYR A 376 35.73 8.99 -17.28
CA TYR A 376 36.93 8.57 -18.02
C TYR A 376 37.75 7.53 -17.24
N ARG A 377 37.85 7.68 -15.92
CA ARG A 377 38.58 6.75 -15.05
C ARG A 377 37.93 5.36 -15.02
N TRP A 378 36.60 5.31 -15.03
CA TRP A 378 35.83 4.07 -14.99
C TRP A 378 35.27 3.75 -16.37
N CYS A 379 36.15 3.32 -17.29
CA CYS A 379 35.72 2.81 -18.58
C CYS A 379 35.15 1.39 -18.38
N PRO A 380 33.85 1.15 -18.65
CA PRO A 380 33.27 -0.17 -18.43
C PRO A 380 33.87 -1.20 -19.41
N THR A 381 34.36 -2.31 -18.87
CA THR A 381 34.93 -3.43 -19.64
C THR A 381 33.85 -4.34 -20.25
N SER A 382 32.63 -4.34 -19.71
CA SER A 382 31.46 -5.03 -20.27
C SER A 382 30.32 -4.05 -20.56
N TYR A 383 29.59 -4.28 -21.65
CA TYR A 383 28.54 -3.37 -22.12
C TYR A 383 27.20 -3.54 -21.40
N ASP A 384 26.97 -4.68 -20.75
CA ASP A 384 25.67 -5.13 -20.24
C ASP A 384 25.44 -4.89 -18.74
N SER A 385 26.36 -4.20 -18.06
CA SER A 385 26.21 -3.86 -16.63
C SER A 385 25.37 -2.60 -16.43
N ASP A 386 24.46 -2.61 -15.45
CA ASP A 386 23.70 -1.42 -15.02
C ASP A 386 24.62 -0.24 -14.62
N VAL A 387 25.77 -0.55 -14.01
CA VAL A 387 26.79 0.45 -13.65
C VAL A 387 27.42 1.04 -14.91
N ALA A 388 27.69 0.21 -15.92
CA ALA A 388 28.19 0.68 -17.21
C ALA A 388 27.19 1.60 -17.91
N GLN A 389 25.90 1.28 -17.84
CA GLN A 389 24.84 2.15 -18.35
C GLN A 389 24.79 3.48 -17.61
N ALA A 390 24.86 3.48 -16.27
CA ALA A 390 24.87 4.70 -15.47
C ALA A 390 26.09 5.60 -15.77
N ILE A 391 27.27 5.01 -15.96
CA ILE A 391 28.48 5.74 -16.38
C ILE A 391 28.31 6.35 -17.77
N ARG A 392 27.76 5.61 -18.73
CA ARG A 392 27.48 6.12 -20.08
C ARG A 392 26.49 7.28 -20.03
N SER A 393 25.39 7.14 -19.28
CA SER A 393 24.42 8.22 -19.08
C SER A 393 25.08 9.46 -18.49
N CYS A 394 25.92 9.30 -17.45
CA CYS A 394 26.68 10.41 -16.87
C CYS A 394 27.60 11.09 -17.88
N ARG A 395 28.31 10.32 -18.73
CA ARG A 395 29.16 10.85 -19.80
C ARG A 395 28.35 11.65 -20.82
N THR A 396 27.22 11.11 -21.28
CA THR A 396 26.33 11.81 -22.22
C THR A 396 25.79 13.11 -21.62
N LEU A 397 25.46 13.13 -20.32
CA LEU A 397 25.05 14.34 -19.64
C LEU A 397 26.18 15.38 -19.62
N CYS A 398 27.40 14.97 -19.26
CA CYS A 398 28.57 15.85 -19.27
C CYS A 398 28.91 16.43 -20.65
N ASP A 399 28.65 15.68 -21.71
CA ASP A 399 28.87 16.13 -23.10
C ASP A 399 27.75 17.05 -23.58
N SER A 400 26.51 16.81 -23.13
CA SER A 400 25.33 17.63 -23.45
C SER A 400 25.31 18.99 -22.73
N ILE A 401 25.94 19.08 -21.56
CA ILE A 401 26.09 20.34 -20.82
C ILE A 401 27.25 21.11 -21.46
N SER A 402 26.99 21.69 -22.63
CA SER A 402 28.01 22.33 -23.47
C SER A 402 28.44 23.72 -22.99
N HIS A 403 27.75 24.33 -22.03
CA HIS A 403 28.21 25.53 -21.33
C HIS A 403 27.87 25.45 -19.84
N PRO A 404 28.78 25.86 -18.93
CA PRO A 404 28.34 26.19 -17.58
C PRO A 404 27.30 27.31 -17.73
N ARG A 405 26.05 27.06 -17.31
CA ARG A 405 25.06 28.12 -17.08
C ARG A 405 25.47 28.91 -15.83
N ILE A 406 26.70 29.42 -15.83
CA ILE A 406 27.11 30.51 -14.98
C ILE A 406 26.69 31.73 -15.77
N GLN A 407 25.49 32.26 -15.49
CA GLN A 407 25.32 33.69 -15.70
C GLN A 407 26.45 34.36 -14.90
N LEU A 408 27.23 35.20 -15.58
CA LEU A 408 28.35 35.92 -15.01
C LEU A 408 27.94 36.60 -13.69
N LEU A 409 28.25 35.96 -12.56
CA LEU A 409 28.43 36.64 -11.29
C LEU A 409 29.93 36.75 -11.08
N ALA A 410 30.51 37.75 -11.74
CA ALA A 410 31.85 38.24 -11.48
C ALA A 410 31.88 38.78 -10.03
N GLY A 411 32.07 37.89 -9.06
CA GLY A 411 32.07 38.21 -7.62
C GLY A 411 32.06 37.00 -6.66
N VAL A 412 31.83 35.77 -7.14
CA VAL A 412 31.52 34.62 -6.26
C VAL A 412 32.73 34.02 -5.51
N ARG A 413 33.99 34.38 -5.83
CA ARG A 413 35.15 33.86 -5.07
C ARG A 413 35.20 34.38 -3.63
N VAL A 414 34.65 35.56 -3.37
CA VAL A 414 34.58 36.12 -2.01
C VAL A 414 33.36 35.55 -1.26
N GLN A 415 32.25 35.31 -1.96
CA GLN A 415 31.02 34.82 -1.35
C GLN A 415 31.07 33.34 -0.91
N VAL A 416 31.81 32.44 -1.56
CA VAL A 416 31.83 31.02 -1.13
C VAL A 416 32.59 30.83 0.19
N ALA A 417 33.65 31.61 0.42
CA ALA A 417 34.37 31.62 1.70
C ALA A 417 33.52 32.28 2.80
N GLU A 418 32.90 33.43 2.51
CA GLU A 418 31.98 34.11 3.44
C GLU A 418 30.73 33.26 3.75
N ILE A 419 30.21 32.49 2.78
CA ILE A 419 29.08 31.57 2.99
C ILE A 419 29.50 30.35 3.83
N ALA A 420 30.72 29.84 3.65
CA ALA A 420 31.24 28.75 4.47
C ALA A 420 31.46 29.22 5.94
N GLU A 421 31.96 30.44 6.11
CA GLU A 421 32.18 31.06 7.42
C GLU A 421 30.87 31.46 8.10
N GLN A 422 29.88 31.97 7.35
CA GLN A 422 28.52 32.20 7.84
C GLN A 422 27.84 30.88 8.24
N ALA A 423 27.95 29.82 7.43
CA ALA A 423 27.39 28.51 7.76
C ALA A 423 28.02 27.91 9.02
N GLU A 424 29.33 28.10 9.24
CA GLU A 424 30.00 27.67 10.47
C GLU A 424 29.55 28.50 11.69
N SER A 425 29.28 29.79 11.49
CA SER A 425 28.76 30.67 12.55
C SER A 425 27.30 30.40 12.90
N GLU A 426 26.48 29.98 11.92
CA GLU A 426 25.08 29.58 12.12
C GLU A 426 24.99 28.20 12.79
N ARG A 427 25.87 27.25 12.44
CA ARG A 427 26.00 25.97 13.16
C ARG A 427 26.29 26.18 14.64
N LYS A 428 27.22 27.07 14.98
CA LYS A 428 27.55 27.39 16.38
C LYS A 428 26.37 28.04 17.12
N LYS A 429 25.45 28.70 16.41
CA LYS A 429 24.23 29.25 17.01
C LYS A 429 23.14 28.20 17.17
N GLU A 430 22.92 27.36 16.15
CA GLU A 430 21.94 26.27 16.19
C GLU A 430 22.34 25.18 17.20
N GLU A 431 23.64 24.87 17.37
CA GLU A 431 24.11 23.95 18.43
C GLU A 431 23.92 24.53 19.83
N VAL A 432 24.08 25.84 20.01
CA VAL A 432 23.82 26.52 21.29
C VAL A 432 22.33 26.64 21.58
N GLU A 433 21.50 26.87 20.56
CA GLU A 433 20.05 26.95 20.68
C GLU A 433 19.41 25.57 20.90
N ALA A 434 19.93 24.51 20.26
CA ALA A 434 19.55 23.13 20.53
C ALA A 434 19.97 22.68 21.95
N ALA A 435 21.17 23.06 22.41
CA ALA A 435 21.61 22.80 23.78
C ALA A 435 20.80 23.58 24.83
N LEU A 436 20.30 24.77 24.50
CA LEU A 436 19.39 25.54 25.35
C LEU A 436 17.98 24.95 25.41
N GLN A 437 17.49 24.36 24.30
CA GLN A 437 16.20 23.67 24.25
C GLN A 437 16.24 22.31 24.96
N GLU A 438 17.36 21.58 24.94
CA GLU A 438 17.56 20.37 25.76
C GLU A 438 17.72 20.69 27.26
N ALA A 439 18.15 21.90 27.63
CA ALA A 439 18.25 22.34 29.03
C ALA A 439 16.92 22.86 29.62
N GLU A 440 15.88 23.07 28.79
CA GLU A 440 14.54 23.53 29.19
C GLU A 440 13.48 22.41 29.25
N GLU A 441 13.89 21.13 29.36
CA GLU A 441 12.93 20.10 29.81
C GLU A 441 12.65 20.23 31.33
N PRO A 442 11.37 20.28 31.75
CA PRO A 442 11.01 20.52 33.14
C PRO A 442 11.31 19.28 33.99
N VAL A 443 12.24 19.41 34.94
CA VAL A 443 12.43 18.43 36.00
C VAL A 443 11.15 18.40 36.86
N PRO A 444 10.56 17.22 37.12
CA PRO A 444 9.37 17.10 37.95
C PRO A 444 9.67 17.44 39.41
N GLU A 445 8.69 18.10 40.03
CA GLU A 445 8.66 18.46 41.45
C GLU A 445 8.86 17.24 42.35
N GLU A 446 9.88 17.28 43.23
CA GLU A 446 9.86 16.56 44.51
C GLU A 446 10.45 17.43 45.63
N GLU A 447 9.79 17.33 46.78
CA GLU A 447 9.93 18.15 47.98
C GLU A 447 11.26 17.94 48.74
N VAL A 448 11.65 18.97 49.52
CA VAL A 448 12.10 18.93 50.95
C VAL A 448 13.29 19.87 51.27
N LYS A 449 12.91 20.98 51.93
CA LYS A 449 13.53 21.76 53.04
C LYS A 449 14.90 22.48 52.90
N PRO A 450 15.02 23.66 53.56
CA PRO A 450 16.14 24.57 53.37
C PRO A 450 17.30 24.27 54.34
N SER A 451 18.53 24.45 53.88
CA SER A 451 19.63 24.73 54.79
C SER A 451 20.51 25.85 54.26
N THR A 452 20.67 26.81 55.14
CA THR A 452 21.53 27.98 55.09
C THR A 452 23.00 27.61 54.91
N HIS A 453 23.72 28.28 54.01
CA HIS A 453 25.01 28.88 54.35
C HIS A 453 25.44 29.98 53.37
N LYS A 454 25.71 31.16 53.96
CA LYS A 454 26.42 32.30 53.38
C LYS A 454 27.88 31.92 53.10
N VAL A 455 28.54 32.59 52.15
CA VAL A 455 29.69 33.50 52.39
C VAL A 455 30.41 33.91 51.08
N ALA A 456 30.75 35.21 51.03
CA ALA A 456 31.79 35.94 50.26
C ALA A 456 31.70 35.92 48.71
N VAL A 457 31.44 37.03 48.00
CA VAL A 457 32.11 38.35 47.99
C VAL A 457 33.62 38.26 47.74
N VAL A 458 34.03 38.35 46.47
CA VAL A 458 35.20 39.14 46.07
C VAL A 458 34.85 39.90 44.79
N SER A 459 34.85 41.21 44.93
CA SER A 459 34.75 42.21 43.87
C SER A 459 36.09 42.93 43.75
N THR A 460 36.55 43.09 42.51
CA THR A 460 37.50 44.13 42.05
C THR A 460 37.14 44.36 40.57
N SER A 461 36.39 45.40 40.17
CA SER A 461 36.81 46.80 39.92
C SER A 461 38.21 46.88 39.26
N SER A 462 38.44 47.57 38.15
CA SER A 462 38.08 48.97 37.84
C SER A 462 38.40 49.23 36.34
N GLN A 463 37.54 49.92 35.57
CA GLN A 463 37.67 51.34 35.16
C GLN A 463 38.64 51.61 33.98
N THR A 464 38.45 52.55 33.06
CA THR A 464 37.34 53.32 32.43
C THR A 464 37.99 54.24 31.37
N GLU A 465 37.16 54.92 30.56
CA GLU A 465 37.41 56.13 29.73
C GLU A 465 37.45 55.88 28.20
N LYS A 466 36.77 56.62 27.31
CA LYS A 466 35.87 57.81 27.33
C LYS A 466 35.11 57.76 25.98
N GLU A 467 33.78 57.81 25.93
CA GLU A 467 32.91 59.00 25.85
C GLU A 467 32.94 59.75 24.49
N LYS A 468 31.84 59.65 23.72
CA LYS A 468 31.13 60.82 23.14
C LYS A 468 29.72 60.47 22.66
N VAL A 469 28.80 61.35 23.05
CA VAL A 469 27.34 61.37 22.88
C VAL A 469 26.97 62.26 21.68
N GLU A 470 25.93 61.88 20.93
CA GLU A 470 24.95 62.78 20.27
C GLU A 470 23.80 61.89 19.72
N GLU A 471 22.71 61.73 20.45
CA GLU A 471 21.50 62.56 20.50
C GLU A 471 20.52 62.28 19.32
N ALA A 472 19.37 61.70 19.68
CA ALA A 472 18.24 61.44 18.80
C ALA A 472 17.36 62.68 18.62
N PRO A 473 16.50 62.70 17.58
CA PRO A 473 15.14 63.14 17.86
C PRO A 473 14.05 62.29 17.17
N LYS A 474 13.04 61.91 17.96
CA LYS A 474 11.65 61.71 17.51
C LYS A 474 10.87 63.02 17.78
N PRO A 475 9.85 63.33 16.95
CA PRO A 475 8.58 63.84 17.44
C PRO A 475 7.39 63.00 16.87
N LYS A 476 6.45 62.52 17.71
CA LYS A 476 5.12 63.10 18.08
C LYS A 476 4.16 63.31 16.89
N ARG A 477 2.83 63.14 16.91
CA ARG A 477 1.77 62.58 17.81
C ARG A 477 0.42 63.03 17.18
N SER A 478 -0.56 62.14 16.99
CA SER A 478 -2.04 62.41 16.95
C SER A 478 -2.73 61.08 16.59
N LEU A 479 -3.57 60.39 17.36
CA LEU A 479 -4.70 60.72 18.27
C LEU A 479 -6.02 60.93 17.50
N GLU A 480 -6.87 59.89 17.47
CA GLU A 480 -8.34 59.90 17.62
C GLU A 480 -8.83 58.44 17.83
N THR A 481 -9.13 57.98 19.06
CA THR A 481 -10.46 57.88 19.73
C THR A 481 -11.57 57.29 18.84
N ALA A 482 -11.89 55.98 18.92
CA ALA A 482 -12.85 55.32 19.85
C ALA A 482 -14.34 55.48 19.40
N PRO A 483 -15.36 54.86 20.03
CA PRO A 483 -15.57 53.46 20.44
C PRO A 483 -17.00 52.98 20.07
N ASN A 484 -17.32 51.68 20.18
CA ASN A 484 -18.13 51.15 21.30
C ASN A 484 -18.63 49.71 21.10
N PRO A 485 -18.87 49.00 22.22
CA PRO A 485 -19.41 47.65 22.33
C PRO A 485 -20.94 47.68 22.55
N VAL A 486 -21.54 46.51 22.81
CA VAL A 486 -22.43 46.20 23.96
C VAL A 486 -23.27 44.95 23.62
N GLU A 487 -23.15 43.96 24.53
CA GLU A 487 -24.15 43.05 25.15
C GLU A 487 -25.31 42.47 24.30
N GLU A 488 -25.83 41.26 24.53
CA GLU A 488 -26.34 40.79 25.82
C GLU A 488 -26.83 39.31 25.74
N ALA A 489 -26.82 38.67 26.91
CA ALA A 489 -27.76 37.64 27.39
C ALA A 489 -27.81 36.21 26.79
N GLN A 490 -27.37 35.25 27.63
CA GLN A 490 -27.94 33.89 27.73
C GLN A 490 -29.41 33.94 28.20
N PRO A 491 -30.18 32.84 28.10
CA PRO A 491 -30.22 31.96 29.27
C PRO A 491 -30.39 30.46 28.99
N VAL A 492 -29.80 29.71 29.90
CA VAL A 492 -29.97 28.29 30.23
C VAL A 492 -31.44 27.92 30.48
N LYS A 493 -31.91 26.77 29.97
CA LYS A 493 -32.99 25.98 30.60
C LYS A 493 -32.78 24.47 30.47
N LYS A 494 -32.43 23.88 31.62
CA LYS A 494 -33.00 22.69 32.29
C LYS A 494 -33.02 21.33 31.58
N LEU A 495 -32.21 20.44 32.18
CA LEU A 495 -32.46 19.02 32.41
C LEU A 495 -33.95 18.68 32.64
N LYS A 496 -34.40 17.58 32.04
CA LYS A 496 -35.37 16.69 32.68
C LYS A 496 -34.91 15.24 32.50
N VAL A 497 -34.65 14.63 33.65
CA VAL A 497 -34.46 13.21 33.90
C VAL A 497 -35.83 12.53 33.87
N GLU A 498 -35.93 11.37 33.25
CA GLU A 498 -36.96 10.35 33.51
C GLU A 498 -36.37 8.98 33.07
N GLU A 499 -35.87 8.21 34.04
CA GLU A 499 -35.82 6.73 33.98
C GLU A 499 -37.14 6.18 34.58
N PRO A 500 -37.35 4.86 34.71
CA PRO A 500 -37.75 3.93 33.66
C PRO A 500 -39.08 3.23 34.02
N GLU A 501 -39.90 2.87 33.03
CA GLU A 501 -41.04 1.97 33.29
C GLU A 501 -40.61 0.50 33.20
N VAL A 502 -40.71 -0.15 34.36
CA VAL A 502 -40.74 -1.60 34.58
C VAL A 502 -42.13 -2.13 34.24
N CYS A 503 -42.18 -3.27 33.53
CA CYS A 503 -43.16 -4.37 33.60
C CYS A 503 -43.07 -5.13 32.26
N GLU A 504 -43.12 -6.45 32.12
CA GLU A 504 -43.46 -7.54 33.02
C GLU A 504 -42.96 -8.82 32.35
N VAL A 505 -42.39 -9.72 33.15
CA VAL A 505 -42.07 -11.10 32.76
C VAL A 505 -43.36 -11.93 32.83
N LYS A 506 -43.66 -12.72 31.79
CA LYS A 506 -44.46 -13.96 31.92
C LYS A 506 -43.88 -15.11 31.08
N PRO A 507 -44.09 -16.36 31.52
CA PRO A 507 -43.09 -17.42 31.43
C PRO A 507 -43.42 -18.54 30.42
N VAL A 508 -42.35 -19.25 30.03
CA VAL A 508 -42.18 -20.69 29.79
C VAL A 508 -43.38 -21.51 29.29
N ALA A 509 -43.18 -22.19 28.16
CA ALA A 509 -43.74 -23.52 27.93
C ALA A 509 -42.78 -24.38 27.08
N ASP A 510 -42.08 -25.29 27.77
CA ASP A 510 -41.47 -26.49 27.22
C ASP A 510 -42.52 -27.39 26.56
N VAL A 511 -42.32 -27.78 25.29
CA VAL A 511 -42.97 -28.95 24.70
C VAL A 511 -42.03 -29.67 23.73
N VAL A 512 -41.35 -30.69 24.25
CA VAL A 512 -40.84 -31.89 23.55
C VAL A 512 -41.15 -33.05 24.51
N PRO A 513 -41.40 -34.32 24.14
CA PRO A 513 -41.29 -34.99 22.83
C PRO A 513 -42.53 -35.86 22.46
N LYS A 514 -42.56 -36.43 21.25
CA LYS A 514 -42.75 -37.90 21.10
C LYS A 514 -42.36 -38.42 19.69
N PRO A 515 -41.87 -39.67 19.62
CA PRO A 515 -41.11 -40.21 18.50
C PRO A 515 -42.00 -40.95 17.50
N LYS A 516 -41.62 -40.96 16.22
CA LYS A 516 -42.21 -41.87 15.22
C LYS A 516 -41.13 -42.66 14.48
N LYS A 517 -41.04 -43.92 14.90
CA LYS A 517 -40.84 -45.16 14.14
C LYS A 517 -39.90 -45.13 12.92
N GLN A 518 -38.77 -45.80 13.12
CA GLN A 518 -38.00 -46.52 12.11
C GLN A 518 -38.93 -47.35 11.20
N LYS A 519 -38.71 -47.26 9.89
CA LYS A 519 -39.22 -48.22 8.90
C LYS A 519 -38.03 -48.72 8.08
N ALA A 520 -37.98 -50.04 7.96
CA ALA A 520 -36.91 -50.84 7.43
C ALA A 520 -36.55 -50.55 5.96
N ALA A 521 -35.30 -50.82 5.65
CA ALA A 521 -34.71 -50.81 4.32
C ALA A 521 -35.42 -51.77 3.34
N PRO A 522 -35.66 -51.35 2.09
CA PRO A 522 -35.78 -52.26 0.97
C PRO A 522 -34.42 -52.42 0.27
N LYS A 523 -34.17 -53.67 -0.13
CA LYS A 523 -33.00 -54.20 -0.84
C LYS A 523 -32.54 -53.31 -2.00
N ALA A 524 -31.22 -53.14 -2.12
CA ALA A 524 -30.57 -52.62 -3.30
C ALA A 524 -30.92 -53.50 -4.51
N VAL A 525 -31.64 -52.91 -5.46
CA VAL A 525 -31.74 -53.39 -6.84
C VAL A 525 -30.57 -52.75 -7.57
N GLU A 526 -29.67 -53.56 -8.12
CA GLU A 526 -28.58 -53.09 -8.98
C GLU A 526 -29.15 -52.22 -10.11
N PRO A 527 -28.63 -50.99 -10.35
CA PRO A 527 -29.02 -50.25 -11.53
C PRO A 527 -28.48 -50.98 -12.78
N PRO A 528 -29.26 -51.00 -13.88
CA PRO A 528 -28.84 -51.66 -15.11
C PRO A 528 -27.57 -51.02 -15.63
N LYS A 529 -26.57 -51.86 -15.97
CA LYS A 529 -25.38 -51.45 -16.73
C LYS A 529 -25.85 -50.66 -17.96
N GLN A 530 -25.52 -49.37 -18.00
CA GLN A 530 -25.61 -48.60 -19.24
C GLN A 530 -24.61 -49.23 -20.22
N VAL A 531 -25.14 -49.95 -21.19
CA VAL A 531 -24.39 -50.37 -22.37
C VAL A 531 -24.14 -49.10 -23.18
N LEU A 532 -22.92 -48.56 -23.09
CA LEU A 532 -22.45 -47.52 -24.00
C LEU A 532 -22.51 -48.07 -25.43
N ALA A 533 -22.94 -47.24 -26.39
CA ALA A 533 -22.91 -47.61 -27.80
C ALA A 533 -21.45 -47.85 -28.24
N GLU A 534 -21.22 -48.84 -29.11
CA GLU A 534 -19.90 -49.16 -29.64
C GLU A 534 -19.22 -47.90 -30.20
N GLY A 535 -18.16 -47.44 -29.53
CA GLY A 535 -17.37 -46.26 -29.91
C GLY A 535 -17.33 -45.11 -28.89
N GLU A 536 -18.11 -45.13 -27.82
CA GLU A 536 -18.01 -44.13 -26.74
C GLU A 536 -17.10 -44.64 -25.60
N LEU A 537 -15.92 -44.02 -25.45
CA LEU A 537 -15.04 -44.26 -24.31
C LEU A 537 -15.72 -43.76 -23.01
N SER A 538 -15.66 -44.58 -21.96
CA SER A 538 -16.04 -44.16 -20.61
C SER A 538 -15.15 -43.00 -20.14
N VAL A 539 -15.71 -42.04 -19.41
CA VAL A 539 -14.92 -40.94 -18.82
C VAL A 539 -13.86 -41.48 -17.85
N GLU A 540 -14.12 -42.63 -17.24
CA GLU A 540 -13.16 -43.33 -16.39
C GLU A 540 -12.00 -43.92 -17.22
N ASP A 541 -12.29 -44.48 -18.39
CA ASP A 541 -11.26 -44.99 -19.34
C ASP A 541 -10.43 -43.85 -19.96
N MET A 542 -11.06 -42.70 -20.24
CA MET A 542 -10.37 -41.49 -20.70
C MET A 542 -9.44 -40.86 -19.65
N LEU A 543 -9.68 -41.15 -18.36
CA LEU A 543 -8.88 -40.65 -17.24
C LEU A 543 -7.82 -41.65 -16.77
N SER A 544 -8.03 -42.97 -16.93
CA SER A 544 -7.04 -44.00 -16.60
C SER A 544 -5.89 -44.06 -17.60
N ASP A 545 -6.13 -43.82 -18.89
CA ASP A 545 -5.06 -43.63 -19.88
C ASP A 545 -4.20 -42.37 -19.62
N PHE A 546 -4.66 -41.47 -18.76
CA PHE A 546 -3.97 -40.23 -18.40
C PHE A 546 -3.03 -40.38 -17.20
N CYS A 547 -3.20 -41.42 -16.38
CA CYS A 547 -2.41 -41.67 -15.16
C CYS A 547 -1.31 -42.74 -15.35
N ALA A 548 -1.20 -43.32 -16.54
CA ALA A 548 -0.15 -44.27 -16.92
C ALA A 548 1.12 -43.58 -17.44
#